data_AF-A0A6G7ZGQ2-F1
#
_entry.id   AF-A0A6G7ZGQ2-F1
#
_cell.length_a   1.000
_cell.length_b   1.000
_cell.length_c   1.000
_cell.angle_alpha   90.00
_cell.angle_beta   90.00
_cell.angle_gamma   90.00
#
_symmetry.space_group_name_H-M   'P 1'
#
loop_
_entity.id
_entity.type
_entity.pdbx_description
1 polymer ?
#
loop_
_entity_poly.entity_id
_entity_poly.type
_entity_poly.pdbx_seq_one_letter_code
_entity_poly.pdbx_strand_id
1 'polypeptide(L)' 'MARNVGPEDRVVRIVAAIGLGILIYFALEGTEAIVAGVIAAYLLLSGLFARDVFYKMLDIDTSIQEQSYSTTDDRSGL' A
#
# COMPACT_ATOMS: atom_id res chain seq x y z
N MET A 1 16.92 3.22 5.19
CA MET A 1 15.91 3.05 4.13
C MET A 1 15.16 1.74 4.34
N ALA A 2 14.21 1.69 5.28
CA ALA A 2 13.53 0.44 5.65
C ALA A 2 12.06 0.35 5.19
N ARG A 3 11.49 1.48 4.76
CA ARG A 3 10.10 1.65 4.36
C ARG A 3 10.07 2.08 2.90
N ASN A 4 9.35 1.35 2.05
CA ASN A 4 9.15 1.67 0.63
C ASN A 4 7.67 1.86 0.27
N VAL A 5 6.78 1.71 1.26
CA VAL A 5 5.34 1.90 1.10
C VAL A 5 4.94 3.19 1.80
N GLY A 6 4.34 4.11 1.05
CA GLY A 6 3.81 5.37 1.56
C GLY A 6 2.57 5.18 2.44
N PRO A 7 2.19 6.22 3.20
CA PRO A 7 1.03 6.16 4.09
C PRO A 7 -0.28 5.93 3.34
N GLU A 8 -0.43 6.46 2.12
CA GLU A 8 -1.63 6.28 1.30
C GLU A 8 -1.78 4.84 0.81
N ASP A 9 -0.72 4.30 0.18
CA ASP A 9 -0.67 2.91 -0.29
C ASP A 9 -0.90 1.91 0.86
N ARG A 10 -0.35 2.22 2.05
CA ARG A 10 -0.61 1.45 3.27
C ARG A 10 -2.10 1.37 3.63
N VAL A 11 -2.82 2.48 3.58
CA VAL A 11 -4.27 2.52 3.88
C VAL A 11 -5.03 1.70 2.85
N VAL A 12 -4.75 1.89 1.57
CA VAL A 12 -5.41 1.15 0.48
C VAL A 12 -5.24 -0.36 0.64
N ARG A 13 -4.02 -0.82 0.98
CA ARG A 13 -3.74 -2.25 1.19
C ARG A 13 -4.50 -2.84 2.37
N ILE A 14 -4.56 -2.12 3.49
CA ILE A 14 -5.30 -2.59 4.67
C ILE A 14 -6.80 -2.65 4.37
N VAL A 15 -7.35 -1.62 3.73
CA VAL A 15 -8.77 -1.59 3.32
C VAL A 15 -9.09 -2.71 2.35
N ALA A 16 -8.25 -2.93 1.34
CA ALA A 16 -8.42 -4.03 0.39
C ALA A 16 -8.33 -5.41 1.06
N ALA A 17 -7.39 -5.61 1.98
CA ALA A 17 -7.26 -6.86 2.73
C ALA A 17 -8.50 -7.14 3.59
N ILE A 18 -9.03 -6.12 4.28
CA ILE A 18 -10.28 -6.24 5.06
C ILE A 18 -11.45 -6.56 4.14
N GLY A 19 -11.58 -5.85 3.02
CA GLY A 19 -12.63 -6.10 2.03
C GLY A 19 -12.61 -7.53 1.48
N LEU A 20 -11.41 -8.04 1.15
CA LEU A 20 -11.22 -9.44 0.76
C LEU A 20 -11.60 -10.41 1.88
N GLY A 21 -11.21 -10.13 3.12
CA GLY A 21 -11.60 -10.94 4.28
C GLY A 21 -13.12 -11.05 4.45
N ILE A 22 -13.83 -9.95 4.28
CA ILE A 22 -15.30 -9.91 4.30
C ILE A 22 -15.87 -10.73 3.14
N LEU A 23 -15.34 -10.55 1.92
CA LEU A 23 -15.80 -11.30 0.75
C LEU A 23 -15.61 -12.82 0.92
N ILE A 24 -14.46 -13.23 1.46
CA ILE A 24 -14.17 -14.64 1.75
C ILE A 24 -15.20 -15.18 2.74
N TYR A 25 -15.50 -14.44 3.81
CA TYR A 25 -16.43 -14.88 4.84
C TYR A 25 -17.86 -15.08 4.32
N PHE A 26 -18.31 -14.27 3.37
CA PHE A 26 -19.70 -14.29 2.90
C PHE A 26 -19.95 -15.00 1.57
N ALA A 27 -18.94 -15.12 0.70
CA ALA A 27 -19.18 -15.44 -0.70
C ALA A 27 -18.22 -16.44 -1.34
N LEU A 28 -17.05 -16.72 -0.73
CA LEU A 28 -16.07 -17.63 -1.32
C LEU A 28 -15.96 -18.90 -0.50
N GLU A 29 -15.98 -20.05 -1.17
CA GLU A 29 -15.75 -21.36 -0.57
C GLU A 29 -14.57 -22.06 -1.27
N GLY A 30 -14.17 -23.24 -0.81
CA GLY A 30 -13.21 -24.06 -1.54
C GLY A 30 -11.85 -23.41 -1.82
N THR A 31 -11.39 -23.50 -3.08
CA THR A 31 -10.01 -23.15 -3.45
C THR A 31 -9.85 -21.63 -3.62
N GLU A 32 -10.88 -20.96 -4.13
CA GLU A 32 -10.93 -19.52 -4.32
C GLU A 32 -10.84 -18.76 -3.00
N ALA A 33 -11.45 -19.28 -1.92
CA ALA A 33 -11.31 -18.73 -0.57
C ALA A 33 -9.85 -18.78 -0.07
N ILE A 34 -9.13 -19.87 -0.36
CA ILE A 34 -7.72 -20.04 0.03
C ILE A 34 -6.85 -19.05 -0.73
N VAL A 35 -6.99 -18.96 -2.05
CA VAL A 35 -6.20 -18.04 -2.89
C VAL A 35 -6.46 -16.59 -2.47
N ALA A 36 -7.73 -16.20 -2.33
CA ALA A 36 -8.11 -14.88 -1.87
C ALA A 36 -7.55 -14.59 -0.46
N GLY A 37 -7.56 -15.58 0.44
CA GLY A 37 -7.02 -15.47 1.78
C GLY A 37 -5.51 -15.22 1.80
N VAL A 38 -4.76 -15.91 0.95
CA VAL A 38 -3.31 -15.67 0.80
C VAL A 38 -3.03 -14.26 0.29
N ILE A 39 -3.80 -13.78 -0.69
CA ILE A 39 -3.67 -12.41 -1.21
C ILE A 39 -4.01 -11.40 -0.11
N ALA A 40 -5.09 -11.60 0.62
CA ALA A 40 -5.50 -10.74 1.72
C ALA A 40 -4.44 -10.67 2.83
N ALA A 41 -3.88 -11.82 3.21
CA ALA A 41 -2.78 -11.89 4.18
C ALA A 41 -1.54 -11.14 3.69
N TYR A 42 -1.15 -11.32 2.43
CA TYR A 42 -0.02 -10.60 1.83
C TYR A 42 -0.22 -9.08 1.85
N LEU A 43 -1.42 -8.60 1.44
CA LEU A 43 -1.76 -7.18 1.46
C LEU A 43 -1.74 -6.62 2.89
N LEU A 44 -2.28 -7.36 3.85
CA LEU A 44 -2.32 -6.93 5.24
C LEU A 44 -0.91 -6.84 5.86
N LEU A 45 -0.06 -7.84 5.61
CA LEU A 45 1.32 -7.85 6.09
C LEU A 45 2.16 -6.74 5.43
N SER A 46 2.08 -6.59 4.11
CA SER A 46 2.81 -5.54 3.38
C SER A 46 2.37 -4.13 3.81
N GLY A 47 1.07 -3.93 4.04
CA GLY A 47 0.55 -2.70 4.63
C GLY A 47 1.02 -2.49 6.07
N LEU A 48 0.93 -3.50 6.94
CA LEU A 48 1.25 -3.36 8.36
C LEU A 48 2.73 -3.01 8.59
N PHE A 49 3.64 -3.72 7.93
CA PHE A 49 5.09 -3.49 8.03
C PHE A 49 5.58 -2.31 7.19
N ALA A 50 4.71 -1.69 6.38
CA ALA A 50 5.03 -0.64 5.42
C ALA A 50 6.24 -1.01 4.53
N ARG A 51 6.35 -2.30 4.24
CA ARG A 51 7.43 -2.89 3.46
C ARG A 51 6.84 -3.92 2.53
N ASP A 52 6.95 -3.66 1.24
CA ASP A 52 6.53 -4.58 0.20
C ASP A 52 7.77 -5.15 -0.50
N VAL A 53 7.88 -6.49 -0.51
CA VAL A 53 9.04 -7.20 -1.09
C VAL A 53 9.04 -7.07 -2.61
N PHE A 54 7.89 -7.12 -3.27
CA PHE A 54 7.79 -6.94 -4.72
C PHE A 54 8.17 -5.52 -5.13
N TYR A 55 7.69 -4.50 -4.41
CA TYR A 55 8.07 -3.11 -4.68
C TYR A 55 9.58 -2.92 -4.51
N LYS A 56 10.17 -3.56 -3.49
CA LYS A 56 11.62 -3.51 -3.29
C LYS A 56 12.40 -4.23 -4.40
N MET A 57 11.85 -5.32 -4.96
CA MET A 57 12.46 -6.02 -6.10
C MET A 57 12.36 -5.21 -7.40
N LEU A 58 11.32 -4.37 -7.53
CA LEU A 58 11.07 -3.52 -8.69
C LEU A 58 11.59 -2.08 -8.53
N ASP A 59 12.31 -1.80 -7.43
CA ASP A 59 12.82 -0.47 -7.04
C ASP A 59 11.73 0.63 -7.00
N ILE A 60 10.51 0.24 -6.61
CA ILE A 60 9.37 1.14 -6.40
C ILE A 60 9.36 1.61 -4.95
N ASP A 61 9.37 2.93 -4.74
CA ASP A 61 9.23 3.58 -3.45
C ASP A 61 8.07 4.59 -3.47
N THR A 62 6.92 4.20 -2.92
CA THR A 62 5.76 5.09 -2.79
C THR A 62 5.80 5.94 -1.52
N SER A 63 6.85 5.80 -0.71
CA SER A 63 7.01 6.56 0.52
C SER A 63 7.64 7.94 0.31
N ILE A 64 8.28 8.14 -0.85
CA ILE A 64 8.78 9.44 -1.29
C ILE A 64 7.58 10.20 -1.87
N GLN A 65 7.04 11.14 -1.10
CA GLN A 65 6.09 12.11 -1.64
C GLN A 65 6.89 13.17 -2.41
N GLU A 66 6.58 13.36 -3.69
CA GLU A 66 7.07 14.54 -4.43
C GLU A 66 6.66 15.79 -3.64
N GLN A 67 7.63 16.60 -3.22
CA GLN A 67 7.32 17.89 -2.63
C GLN A 67 6.50 18.68 -3.64
N SER A 68 5.29 19.10 -3.24
CA SER A 68 4.48 20.02 -4.04
C SER A 68 5.36 21.22 -4.39
N TYR A 69 5.55 21.46 -5.69
CA TYR A 69 6.35 22.58 -6.17
C TYR A 69 5.76 23.87 -5.58
N SER A 70 6.45 24.44 -4.59
CA SER A 70 6.05 25.70 -3.97
C SER A 70 6.27 26.81 -4.99
N THR A 71 5.20 27.29 -5.62
CA THR A 71 5.22 28.51 -6.43
C THR A 71 5.46 29.78 -5.60
N THR A 72 5.50 29.67 -4.27
CA THR A 72 5.91 30.75 -3.36
C THR A 72 7.44 30.78 -3.26
N ASP A 73 8.13 31.07 -4.37
CA ASP A 73 9.48 31.62 -4.30
C ASP A 73 9.30 33.14 -4.16
N ASP A 74 9.19 33.63 -2.92
CA ASP A 74 9.19 35.06 -2.57
C ASP A 74 10.60 35.66 -2.78
N ARG A 75 11.20 35.39 -3.94
CA ARG A 75 12.31 36.14 -4.52
C ARG A 75 11.77 37.28 -5.39
N SER A 76 10.77 37.99 -4.89
CA SER A 76 10.52 39.37 -5.30
C SER A 76 11.53 40.25 -4.55
N GLY A 77 12.77 40.24 -5.04
CA GLY A 77 13.78 41.20 -4.64
C GLY A 77 13.38 42.60 -5.13
N LEU A 78 12.60 43.30 -4.30
CA LEU A 78 12.41 44.76 -4.34
C LEU A 78 13.22 45.41 -3.22
#